data_AF-A0A349YMJ1-F1
#
_entry.id   AF-A0A349YMJ1-F1
#
_cell.length_a   1.000
_cell.length_b   1.000
_cell.length_c   1.000
_cell.angle_alpha   90.00
_cell.angle_beta   90.00
_cell.angle_gamma   90.00
#
_symmetry.space_group_name_H-M   'P 1'
#
loop_
_entity.id
_entity.type
_entity.pdbx_description
1 polymer ?
#
loop_
_entity_poly.entity_id
_entity_poly.type
_entity_poly.pdbx_seq_one_letter_code
_entity_poly.pdbx_strand_id
1 'polypeptide(L)' 'QYATGYSAAIALSKRILEKGESAVEEYIHNFLCGGSSKDPIDLLKGAGVDMSSKEPVEQALKVFADLVDQLEELIE' A
#
# COMPACT_ATOMS: atom_id res chain seq x y z
N GLN A 1 4.16 14.52 1.31
CA GLN A 1 3.06 13.57 1.01
C GLN A 1 3.42 12.52 -0.04
N TYR A 2 4.44 12.71 -0.88
CA TYR A 2 4.86 11.68 -1.86
C TYR A 2 5.32 10.37 -1.22
N ALA A 3 6.21 10.42 -0.22
CA ALA A 3 6.72 9.21 0.44
C ALA A 3 5.61 8.41 1.15
N THR A 4 4.70 9.11 1.84
CA THR A 4 3.55 8.49 2.50
C THR A 4 2.55 7.93 1.49
N GLY A 5 2.32 8.61 0.36
CA GLY A 5 1.48 8.12 -0.72
C GLY A 5 2.06 6.87 -1.39
N TYR A 6 3.37 6.82 -1.61
CA TYR A 6 4.05 5.63 -2.12
C TYR A 6 3.97 4.46 -1.13
N SER A 7 4.16 4.72 0.17
CA SER A 7 4.04 3.69 1.20
C SER A 7 2.62 3.10 1.23
N ALA A 8 1.60 3.94 1.13
CA ALA A 8 0.20 3.51 1.03
C ALA A 8 -0.04 2.68 -0.24
N ALA A 9 0.48 3.11 -1.38
CA ALA A 9 0.32 2.41 -2.66
C ALA A 9 0.96 1.02 -2.64
N ILE A 10 2.16 0.88 -2.07
CA ILE A 10 2.83 -0.42 -1.91
C ILE A 10 2.04 -1.33 -0.96
N ALA A 11 1.53 -0.81 0.15
CA ALA A 11 0.72 -1.59 1.08
C ALA A 11 -0.60 -2.06 0.45
N LEU A 12 -1.28 -1.19 -0.30
CA LEU A 12 -2.52 -1.53 -1.03
C LEU A 12 -2.27 -2.56 -2.13
N SER A 13 -1.22 -2.39 -2.93
CA SER A 13 -0.91 -3.32 -4.01
C SER A 13 -0.57 -4.71 -3.48
N LYS A 14 0.22 -4.78 -2.40
CA LYS A 14 0.54 -6.03 -1.72
C LYS A 14 -0.71 -6.74 -1.22
N ARG A 15 -1.64 -6.02 -0.56
CA ARG A 15 -2.93 -6.59 -0.13
C ARG A 15 -3.73 -7.16 -1.27
N ILE A 16 -3.81 -6.46 -2.40
CA ILE A 16 -4.53 -6.94 -3.60
C ILE A 16 -3.91 -8.24 -4.12
N LEU A 17 -2.57 -8.30 -4.20
CA LEU A 17 -1.86 -9.49 -4.68
C LEU A 17 -2.02 -10.69 -3.73
N GLU A 18 -2.07 -10.46 -2.41
CA GLU A 18 -2.17 -11.53 -1.41
C GLU A 18 -3.62 -12.00 -1.14
N LYS A 19 -4.58 -11.07 -1.08
CA LYS A 19 -5.98 -11.34 -0.68
C LYS A 19 -6.97 -11.41 -1.84
N GLY A 20 -6.54 -11.06 -3.04
CA GLY A 20 -7.34 -11.14 -4.26
C GLY A 20 -8.61 -10.29 -4.21
N GLU A 21 -9.72 -10.85 -4.68
CA GLU A 21 -10.99 -10.15 -4.93
C GLU A 21 -11.49 -9.32 -3.75
N SER A 22 -11.39 -9.84 -2.52
CA SER A 22 -11.79 -9.12 -1.31
C SER A 22 -11.07 -7.78 -1.12
N ALA A 23 -9.75 -7.74 -1.35
CA ALA A 23 -8.97 -6.51 -1.25
C ALA A 23 -9.20 -5.57 -2.43
N VAL A 24 -9.56 -6.11 -3.60
CA VAL A 24 -9.96 -5.30 -4.76
C VAL A 24 -11.27 -4.57 -4.47
N GLU A 25 -12.26 -5.26 -3.90
CA GLU A 25 -13.53 -4.64 -3.50
C GLU A 25 -13.32 -3.55 -2.44
N GLU A 26 -12.50 -3.82 -1.41
CA GLU A 26 -12.13 -2.82 -0.40
C GLU A 26 -11.47 -1.58 -1.04
N TYR A 27 -10.52 -1.79 -1.95
CA TYR A 27 -9.84 -0.70 -2.66
C TYR A 27 -10.79 0.13 -3.52
N ILE A 28 -11.68 -0.52 -4.28
CA ILE A 28 -12.63 0.18 -5.16
C ILE A 28 -13.68 0.92 -4.33
N HIS A 29 -14.38 0.21 -3.45
CA HIS A 29 -15.57 0.76 -2.79
C HIS A 29 -15.24 1.66 -1.59
N ASN A 30 -14.19 1.34 -0.83
CA ASN A 30 -13.88 2.09 0.40
C ASN A 30 -12.84 3.19 0.19
N PHE A 31 -12.01 3.11 -0.86
CA PHE A 31 -11.00 4.13 -1.17
C PHE A 31 -11.33 4.90 -2.45
N LEU A 32 -11.37 4.26 -3.63
CA LEU A 32 -11.54 4.98 -4.90
C LEU A 32 -12.90 5.68 -5.02
N CYS A 33 -14.00 4.98 -4.72
CA CYS A 33 -15.34 5.57 -4.70
C CYS A 33 -15.50 6.63 -3.61
N GLY A 34 -14.63 6.64 -2.59
CA GLY A 34 -14.63 7.64 -1.53
C GLY A 34 -14.18 9.03 -1.99
N GLY A 35 -13.35 9.12 -3.05
CA GLY A 35 -12.87 10.41 -3.58
C GLY A 35 -12.37 11.36 -2.47
N SER A 36 -12.76 12.63 -2.53
CA SER A 36 -12.44 13.64 -1.51
C SER A 36 -13.53 13.79 -0.44
N SER A 37 -14.38 12.78 -0.23
CA SER A 37 -15.52 12.88 0.70
C SER A 37 -15.15 12.71 2.18
N LYS A 38 -13.94 12.21 2.47
CA LYS A 38 -13.44 11.95 3.83
C LYS A 38 -11.95 12.28 3.94
N ASP A 39 -11.46 12.32 5.17
CA ASP A 39 -10.04 12.46 5.45
C ASP A 39 -9.22 11.29 4.83
N PRO A 40 -8.05 11.58 4.23
CA PRO A 40 -7.26 10.57 3.53
C PRO A 40 -6.85 9.36 4.40
N ILE A 41 -6.59 9.59 5.69
CA ILE A 41 -6.22 8.53 6.64
C ILE A 41 -7.39 7.56 6.84
N ASP A 42 -8.62 8.07 6.94
CA ASP A 42 -9.81 7.24 7.14
C ASP A 42 -10.16 6.43 5.89
N LEU A 43 -9.98 7.03 4.70
CA LEU A 43 -10.16 6.32 3.42
C LEU A 43 -9.18 5.16 3.27
N LEU A 44 -7.90 5.38 3.57
CA LEU A 44 -6.88 4.33 3.50
C LEU A 44 -7.15 3.23 4.53
N LYS A 45 -7.57 3.61 5.75
CA LYS A 45 -7.95 2.66 6.78
C LYS A 45 -9.15 1.80 6.37
N GLY A 46 -10.12 2.40 5.67
CA GLY A 46 -11.27 1.69 5.07
C GLY A 46 -10.89 0.69 3.97
N ALA A 47 -9.79 0.92 3.25
CA ALA A 47 -9.18 -0.04 2.33
C ALA A 47 -8.15 -0.98 3.00
N GLY A 48 -8.11 -0.98 4.34
CA GLY A 48 -7.30 -1.89 5.13
C GLY A 48 -5.83 -1.51 5.28
N VAL A 49 -5.47 -0.23 5.07
CA VAL A 49 -4.12 0.31 5.28
C VAL A 49 -4.16 1.43 6.32
N ASP A 50 -3.62 1.18 7.52
CA ASP A 50 -3.58 2.17 8.59
C ASP A 50 -2.28 3.01 8.55
N MET A 51 -2.39 4.19 7.93
CA MET A 51 -1.29 5.16 7.81
C MET A 51 -0.95 5.92 9.11
N SER A 52 -1.68 5.70 10.20
CA SER A 52 -1.30 6.23 11.53
C SER A 52 -0.26 5.35 12.23
N SER A 53 -0.05 4.13 11.73
CA SER A 53 0.99 3.23 12.21
C SER A 53 2.27 3.33 11.38
N LYS A 54 3.37 2.80 11.91
CA LYS A 54 4.66 2.72 11.20
C LYS A 54 4.71 1.61 10.14
N GLU A 55 3.75 0.69 10.17
CA GLU A 55 3.76 -0.53 9.36
C GLU A 55 3.82 -0.27 7.84
N PRO A 56 3.03 0.66 7.25
CA PRO A 56 3.07 0.87 5.79
C PRO A 56 4.44 1.34 5.29
N VAL A 57 5.16 2.11 6.11
CA VAL A 57 6.51 2.60 5.77
C VAL A 57 7.52 1.46 5.89
N GLU A 58 7.46 0.66 6.95
CA GLU A 58 8.33 -0.52 7.12
C GLU A 58 8.13 -1.53 5.98
N GLN A 59 6.89 -1.77 5.55
CA GLN A 59 6.58 -2.63 4.40
C GLN A 59 7.16 -2.08 3.09
N ALA A 60 7.03 -0.77 2.84
CA ALA A 60 7.58 -0.14 1.65
C ALA A 60 9.11 -0.25 1.58
N LEU A 61 9.79 -0.04 2.72
CA LEU A 61 11.23 -0.21 2.82
C LEU A 61 11.66 -1.66 2.60
N LYS A 62 10.88 -2.62 3.08
CA LYS A 62 11.15 -4.04 2.81
C LYS A 62 11.06 -4.37 1.32
N VAL A 63 10.00 -3.92 0.64
CA VAL A 63 9.88 -4.11 -0.83
C VAL A 63 11.06 -3.48 -1.56
N PHE A 64 11.52 -2.30 -1.13
CA PHE A 64 12.70 -1.68 -1.71
C PHE A 64 13.96 -2.53 -1.50
N ALA A 65 14.18 -3.05 -0.29
CA ALA A 65 15.31 -3.93 -0.01
C ALA A 65 15.26 -5.20 -0.88
N ASP A 66 14.10 -5.87 -0.94
CA ASP A 66 13.92 -7.08 -1.77
C ASP A 66 14.19 -6.80 -3.26
N LEU A 67 13.92 -5.59 -3.76
CA LEU A 67 14.22 -5.19 -5.14
C LEU A 67 15.71 -4.91 -5.37
N VAL A 68 16.41 -4.38 -4.37
CA VAL A 68 17.87 -4.20 -4.42
C VAL A 68 18.55 -5.56 -4.45
N ASP A 69 18.14 -6.49 -3.57
CA ASP A 69 18.69 -7.85 -3.55
C ASP A 69 18.50 -8.56 -4.90
N GLN A 70 17.30 -8.46 -5.50
CA GLN A 70 17.03 -8.99 -6.84
C GLN A 70 17.90 -8.35 -7.93
N LEU A 71 18.22 -7.07 -7.79
CA LEU A 71 19.09 -6.38 -8.74
C LEU A 71 20.55 -6.88 -8.62
N GLU A 72 21.03 -7.08 -7.39
CA GLU A 72 22.37 -7.63 -7.14
C GLU A 72 22.52 -9.03 -7.74
N GLU A 73 21.54 -9.92 -7.52
CA GLU A 73 21.52 -11.28 -8.09
C GLU A 73 21.54 -11.31 -9.64
N LEU A 74 20.99 -10.28 -10.31
CA LEU A 74 20.98 -10.20 -11.76
C LEU A 74 22.30 -9.70 -12.38
N ILE A 75 23.15 -9.07 -11.56
CA ILE A 75 24.41 -8.45 -12.02
C ILE A 75 25.62 -9.37 -11.72
N GLU A 76 25.49 -10.33 -10.80
CA GLU A 76 26.45 -11.42 -10.59
C GLU A 76 26.41 -12.49 -11.69
#